data_AF-A0A946KT99-F1
#
_entry.id   AF-A0A946KT99-F1
#
_cell.length_a   1.000
_cell.length_b   1.000
_cell.length_c   1.000
_cell.angle_alpha   90.00
_cell.angle_beta   90.00
_cell.angle_gamma   90.00
#
_symmetry.space_group_name_H-M   'P 1'
#
loop_
_entity.id
_entity.type
_entity.pdbx_description
1 polymer ?
#
loop_
_entity_poly.entity_id
_entity_poly.type
_entity_poly.pdbx_seq_one_letter_code
_entity_poly.pdbx_strand_id
1 'polypeptide(L)'
;PLLLYRAAFQLSVAASGGILLLAGPLARAFPGPRTVANSLAVTLAAQAAVTPLLLVWFGPVPVAALPANLLAAPVAGLLMIWGITAGLVAGVVGPPLATVLHIPSSLGLYWISGVAAQVGERPFAALPTGGALLLVGMVFLAAGASHRENFTAARSALTAVLLALLLVGGATFLRAPVTEVSDGLRVTSAGKLVVIDDHYGAEELLGRLRRHQIVAPELLIFRNAVDQAVLAALAQRFDDVAIWAPRGPPPAVVPDSGTVVMAGQQQWQVDQQSGHLLVRPVG
;
A
#
# COMPACT_ATOMS: atom_id res chain seq x y z
N PRO A 1 13.16 -5.78 28.66
CA PRO A 1 14.26 -5.12 27.92
C PRO A 1 14.27 -5.37 26.40
N LEU A 2 14.08 -6.61 25.93
CA LEU A 2 14.16 -6.97 24.49
C LEU A 2 12.94 -6.57 23.63
N LEU A 3 11.82 -6.14 24.24
CA LEU A 3 10.62 -5.70 23.52
C LEU A 3 10.63 -4.21 23.16
N LEU A 4 11.36 -3.37 23.91
CA LEU A 4 11.39 -1.91 23.70
C LEU A 4 12.02 -1.51 22.35
N TYR A 5 12.91 -2.34 21.80
CA TYR A 5 13.55 -2.11 20.50
C TYR A 5 12.78 -2.72 19.33
N ARG A 6 11.67 -3.43 19.59
CA ARG A 6 10.82 -3.96 18.51
C ARG A 6 9.96 -2.82 18.00
N ALA A 7 10.12 -2.47 16.72
CA ALA A 7 9.30 -1.43 16.07
C ALA A 7 7.80 -1.66 16.31
N ALA A 8 7.30 -2.90 16.22
CA ALA A 8 5.91 -3.23 16.49
C ALA A 8 5.42 -2.81 17.90
N PHE A 9 6.26 -2.98 18.93
CA PHE A 9 5.91 -2.57 20.30
C PHE A 9 5.86 -1.04 20.42
N GLN A 10 6.85 -0.35 19.85
CA GLN A 10 6.88 1.11 19.86
C GLN A 10 5.67 1.71 19.13
N LEU A 11 5.31 1.17 17.98
CA LEU A 11 4.12 1.58 17.23
C LEU A 11 2.84 1.35 18.05
N SER A 12 2.72 0.22 18.75
CA SER A 12 1.55 -0.05 19.61
C SER A 12 1.45 0.92 20.79
N VAL A 13 2.57 1.21 21.45
CA VAL A 13 2.62 2.17 22.57
C VAL A 13 2.29 3.58 22.07
N ALA A 14 2.88 4.00 20.94
CA ALA A 14 2.60 5.29 20.33
C ALA A 14 1.13 5.41 19.93
N ALA A 15 0.55 4.39 19.29
CA ALA A 15 -0.87 4.37 18.93
C ALA A 15 -1.76 4.52 20.17
N SER A 16 -1.50 3.73 21.21
CA SER A 16 -2.29 3.73 22.45
C SER A 16 -2.20 5.08 23.17
N GLY A 17 -0.99 5.63 23.30
CA GLY A 17 -0.76 6.95 23.89
C GLY A 17 -1.42 8.07 23.08
N GLY A 18 -1.32 8.00 21.74
CA GLY A 18 -2.00 8.93 20.83
C GLY A 18 -3.51 8.93 21.02
N ILE A 19 -4.14 7.75 21.06
CA ILE A 19 -5.58 7.61 21.28
C ILE A 19 -5.98 8.22 22.63
N LEU A 20 -5.28 7.85 23.71
CA LEU A 20 -5.59 8.33 25.06
C LEU A 20 -5.53 9.86 25.17
N LEU A 21 -4.54 10.49 24.52
CA LEU A 21 -4.32 11.92 24.62
C LEU A 21 -5.14 12.76 23.63
N LEU A 22 -5.37 12.25 22.41
CA LEU A 22 -5.90 13.05 21.30
C LEU A 22 -7.35 12.69 20.94
N ALA A 23 -7.80 11.44 21.13
CA ALA A 23 -9.11 11.01 20.62
C ALA A 23 -10.27 11.78 21.26
N GLY A 24 -10.22 12.01 22.57
CA GLY A 24 -11.25 12.77 23.29
C GLY A 24 -11.42 14.20 22.79
N PRO A 25 -10.36 15.03 22.76
CA PRO A 25 -10.41 16.37 22.17
C PRO A 25 -10.87 16.36 20.70
N LEU A 26 -10.31 15.48 19.87
CA LEU A 26 -10.67 15.40 18.44
C LEU A 26 -12.15 15.06 18.22
N ALA A 27 -12.70 14.12 19.00
CA ALA A 27 -14.10 13.70 18.90
C ALA A 27 -15.09 14.84 19.21
N ARG A 28 -14.71 15.84 20.01
CA ARG A 28 -15.55 17.02 20.27
C ARG A 28 -15.58 17.98 19.08
N ALA A 29 -14.53 18.00 18.27
CA ALA A 29 -14.43 18.87 17.11
C ALA A 29 -15.23 18.36 15.91
N PHE A 30 -15.34 17.04 15.74
CA PHE A 30 -16.09 16.41 14.64
C PHE A 30 -17.60 16.69 14.72
N PRO A 31 -18.24 17.12 13.61
CA PRO A 31 -19.69 17.19 13.51
C PRO A 31 -20.30 15.78 13.28
N GLY A 32 -21.52 15.55 13.75
CA GLY A 32 -22.31 14.34 13.46
C GLY A 32 -22.53 13.39 14.65
N PRO A 33 -23.03 12.17 14.39
CA PRO A 33 -23.30 11.17 15.43
C PRO A 33 -22.04 10.80 16.22
N ARG A 34 -22.17 10.70 17.54
CA ARG A 34 -21.04 10.44 18.46
C ARG A 34 -20.26 9.18 18.11
N THR A 35 -20.93 8.13 17.65
CA THR A 35 -20.29 6.87 17.25
C THR A 35 -19.30 7.09 16.10
N VAL A 36 -19.70 7.81 15.05
CA VAL A 36 -18.85 8.10 13.89
C VAL A 36 -17.71 9.04 14.27
N ALA A 37 -18.02 10.11 15.01
CA ALA A 37 -17.03 11.07 15.49
C ALA A 37 -15.94 10.40 16.33
N ASN A 38 -16.32 9.50 17.25
CA ASN A 38 -15.38 8.75 18.08
C ASN A 38 -14.50 7.82 17.24
N SER A 39 -15.06 7.08 16.29
CA SER A 39 -14.29 6.19 15.41
C SER A 39 -13.26 6.96 14.56
N LEU A 40 -13.67 8.10 13.98
CA LEU A 40 -12.77 8.96 13.20
C LEU A 40 -11.67 9.56 14.08
N ALA A 41 -12.02 10.04 15.27
CA ALA A 41 -11.09 10.63 16.21
C ALA A 41 -10.04 9.63 16.71
N VAL A 42 -10.45 8.40 17.05
CA VAL A 42 -9.54 7.32 17.45
C VAL A 42 -8.57 6.99 16.31
N THR A 43 -9.08 6.89 15.08
CA THR A 43 -8.25 6.55 13.91
C THR A 43 -7.22 7.64 13.62
N LEU A 44 -7.62 8.91 13.60
CA LEU A 44 -6.72 10.04 13.38
C LEU A 44 -5.70 10.20 14.52
N ALA A 45 -6.12 10.00 15.76
CA ALA A 45 -5.24 10.06 16.93
C ALA A 45 -4.13 9.00 16.85
N ALA A 46 -4.51 7.74 16.57
CA ALA A 46 -3.57 6.65 16.42
C ALA A 46 -2.59 6.93 15.27
N GLN A 47 -3.12 7.33 14.11
CA GLN A 47 -2.29 7.59 12.92
C GLN A 47 -1.34 8.75 13.13
N ALA A 48 -1.78 9.86 13.73
CA ALA A 48 -0.92 11.00 14.00
C ALA A 48 0.23 10.65 14.94
N ALA A 49 -0.01 9.81 15.96
CA ALA A 49 1.02 9.40 16.91
C ALA A 49 2.01 8.38 16.31
N VAL A 50 1.55 7.53 15.40
CA VAL A 50 2.35 6.45 14.80
C VAL A 50 3.15 6.92 13.58
N THR A 51 2.65 7.90 12.83
CA THR A 51 3.26 8.38 11.57
C THR A 51 4.74 8.78 11.72
N PRO A 52 5.16 9.55 12.73
CA PRO A 52 6.57 9.90 12.89
C PRO A 52 7.48 8.68 13.06
N LEU A 53 7.02 7.68 13.83
CA LEU A 53 7.76 6.43 14.01
C LEU A 53 7.82 5.64 12.70
N LEU A 54 6.72 5.58 11.95
CA LEU A 54 6.71 4.93 10.64
C LEU A 54 7.71 5.56 9.68
N LEU A 55 7.80 6.89 9.65
CA LEU A 55 8.75 7.61 8.80
C LEU A 55 10.21 7.32 9.18
N VAL A 56 10.51 7.19 10.47
CA VAL A 56 11.85 6.87 10.97
C VAL A 56 12.24 5.43 10.67
N TRP A 57 11.33 4.47 10.88
CA TRP A 57 11.64 3.04 10.77
C TRP A 57 11.51 2.47 9.35
N PHE A 58 10.56 2.98 8.57
CA PHE A 58 10.17 2.40 7.27
C PHE A 58 10.32 3.39 6.11
N GLY A 59 10.66 4.66 6.39
CA GLY A 59 10.81 5.68 5.37
C GLY A 59 9.46 6.26 4.90
N PRO A 60 9.41 6.88 3.71
CA PRO A 60 8.22 7.55 3.20
C PRO A 60 7.00 6.61 3.14
N VAL A 61 5.90 7.01 3.78
CA VAL A 61 4.66 6.22 3.83
C VAL A 61 3.79 6.54 2.60
N PRO A 62 3.23 5.55 1.90
CA PRO A 62 2.29 5.78 0.81
C PRO A 62 1.12 6.65 1.27
N VAL A 63 0.77 7.72 0.52
CA VAL A 63 -0.38 8.58 0.86
C VAL A 63 -1.65 7.74 1.06
N ALA A 64 -1.78 6.68 0.26
CA ALA A 64 -2.88 5.73 0.29
C ALA A 64 -3.11 5.05 1.64
N ALA A 65 -2.05 4.88 2.45
CA ALA A 65 -2.16 4.12 3.69
C ALA A 65 -3.14 4.77 4.67
N LEU A 66 -3.24 6.09 4.67
CA LEU A 66 -4.17 6.84 5.52
C LEU A 66 -5.65 6.63 5.13
N PRO A 67 -6.11 6.93 3.90
CA PRO A 67 -7.48 6.66 3.48
C PRO A 67 -7.79 5.15 3.48
N ALA A 68 -6.85 4.28 3.09
CA ALA A 68 -7.02 2.83 3.19
C ALA A 68 -7.33 2.40 4.63
N ASN A 69 -6.53 2.87 5.60
CA ASN A 69 -6.78 2.57 7.00
C ASN A 69 -8.06 3.23 7.52
N LEU A 70 -8.44 4.41 7.05
CA LEU A 70 -9.70 5.05 7.45
C LEU A 70 -10.93 4.27 6.95
N LEU A 71 -10.85 3.66 5.76
CA LEU A 71 -11.91 2.83 5.18
C LEU A 71 -11.90 1.39 5.72
N ALA A 72 -10.73 0.84 6.01
CA ALA A 72 -10.56 -0.54 6.45
C ALA A 72 -10.69 -0.70 7.97
N ALA A 73 -10.14 0.23 8.78
CA ALA A 73 -10.08 0.07 10.24
C ALA A 73 -11.45 -0.04 10.92
N PRO A 74 -12.50 0.73 10.55
CA PRO A 74 -13.82 0.56 11.17
C PRO A 74 -14.40 -0.83 10.91
N VAL A 75 -14.25 -1.32 9.68
CA VAL A 75 -14.74 -2.64 9.26
C VAL A 75 -13.92 -3.75 9.94
N ALA A 76 -12.59 -3.61 9.99
CA ALA A 76 -11.70 -4.55 10.65
C ALA A 76 -11.97 -4.65 12.15
N GLY A 77 -12.21 -3.53 12.83
CA GLY A 77 -12.57 -3.52 14.25
C GLY A 77 -13.87 -4.26 14.54
N LEU A 78 -14.90 -4.04 13.72
CA LEU A 78 -16.17 -4.77 13.82
C LEU A 78 -15.99 -6.26 13.54
N LEU A 79 -15.22 -6.61 12.50
CA LEU A 79 -14.89 -8.00 12.16
C LEU A 79 -14.11 -8.70 13.27
N MET A 80 -13.24 -8.00 13.99
CA MET A 80 -12.46 -8.62 15.06
C MET A 80 -13.37 -9.05 16.21
N ILE A 81 -14.30 -8.18 16.61
CA ILE A 81 -15.30 -8.48 17.63
C ILE A 81 -16.23 -9.60 17.15
N TRP A 82 -16.75 -9.48 15.93
CA TRP A 82 -17.65 -10.48 15.33
C TRP A 82 -16.95 -11.83 15.15
N GLY A 83 -15.70 -11.86 14.68
CA GLY A 83 -14.95 -13.08 14.42
C GLY A 83 -14.73 -13.91 15.68
N ILE A 84 -14.49 -13.26 16.82
CA ILE A 84 -14.35 -13.95 18.12
C ILE A 84 -15.69 -14.54 18.55
N THR A 85 -16.77 -13.76 18.51
CA THR A 85 -18.09 -14.21 18.99
C THR A 85 -18.71 -15.22 18.05
N ALA A 86 -18.74 -14.93 16.74
CA ALA A 86 -19.25 -15.81 15.70
C ALA A 86 -18.42 -17.09 15.58
N GLY A 87 -17.09 -17.02 15.68
CA GLY A 87 -16.22 -18.19 15.61
C GLY A 87 -16.48 -19.18 16.74
N LEU A 88 -16.66 -18.68 17.98
CA LEU A 88 -17.02 -19.53 19.13
C LEU A 88 -18.39 -20.18 18.95
N VAL A 89 -19.38 -19.42 18.50
CA VAL A 89 -20.74 -19.95 18.27
C VAL A 89 -20.72 -20.95 17.11
N ALA A 90 -20.06 -20.65 15.99
CA ALA A 90 -19.90 -21.52 14.84
C ALA A 90 -19.32 -22.89 15.22
N GLY A 91 -18.34 -22.93 16.14
CA GLY A 91 -17.77 -24.16 16.67
C GLY A 91 -18.76 -25.05 17.42
N VAL A 92 -19.83 -24.47 17.97
CA VAL A 92 -20.87 -25.19 18.73
C VAL A 92 -22.04 -25.64 17.84
N VAL A 93 -22.51 -24.79 16.91
CA VAL A 93 -23.68 -25.10 16.04
C VAL A 93 -23.36 -25.94 14.81
N GLY A 94 -22.09 -26.09 14.44
CA GLY A 94 -21.65 -26.95 13.33
C GLY A 94 -21.76 -26.32 11.93
N PRO A 95 -21.33 -27.04 10.87
CA PRO A 95 -20.98 -26.47 9.57
C PRO A 95 -22.08 -25.66 8.85
N PRO A 96 -23.34 -26.12 8.73
CA PRO A 96 -24.32 -25.40 7.91
C PRO A 96 -24.75 -24.06 8.53
N LEU A 97 -24.86 -23.96 9.86
CA LEU A 97 -25.14 -22.70 10.54
C LEU A 97 -23.90 -21.81 10.65
N ALA A 98 -22.70 -22.40 10.76
CA ALA A 98 -21.45 -21.66 10.75
C ALA A 98 -21.27 -20.86 9.44
N THR A 99 -21.63 -21.43 8.29
CA THR A 99 -21.54 -20.71 7.00
C THR A 99 -22.44 -19.48 6.99
N VAL A 100 -23.68 -19.59 7.47
CA VAL A 100 -24.60 -18.45 7.55
C VAL A 100 -24.08 -17.39 8.54
N LEU A 101 -23.56 -17.83 9.69
CA LEU A 101 -23.03 -16.94 10.72
C LEU A 101 -21.80 -16.15 10.27
N HIS A 102 -21.03 -16.68 9.31
CA HIS A 102 -19.84 -16.03 8.76
C HIS A 102 -20.10 -15.20 7.48
N ILE A 103 -21.33 -15.10 6.98
CA ILE A 103 -21.67 -14.19 5.87
C ILE A 103 -21.19 -12.74 6.14
N PRO A 104 -21.39 -12.16 7.34
CA PRO A 104 -20.87 -10.82 7.64
C PRO A 104 -19.35 -10.75 7.61
N SER A 105 -18.66 -11.82 8.06
CA SER A 105 -17.20 -11.92 7.99
C SER A 105 -16.74 -11.92 6.52
N SER A 106 -17.38 -12.69 5.65
CA SER A 106 -17.07 -12.74 4.23
C SER A 106 -17.25 -11.38 3.56
N LEU A 107 -18.34 -10.67 3.86
CA LEU A 107 -18.62 -9.35 3.29
C LEU A 107 -17.59 -8.31 3.71
N GLY A 108 -17.27 -8.25 5.01
CA GLY A 108 -16.30 -7.27 5.48
C GLY A 108 -14.87 -7.61 5.05
N LEU A 109 -14.52 -8.90 4.93
CA LEU A 109 -13.23 -9.32 4.38
C LEU A 109 -13.13 -8.97 2.89
N TYR A 110 -14.22 -9.18 2.13
CA TYR A 110 -14.32 -8.74 0.73
C TYR A 110 -14.06 -7.22 0.61
N TRP A 111 -14.70 -6.41 1.45
CA TRP A 111 -14.46 -4.95 1.48
C TRP A 111 -12.99 -4.61 1.75
N ILE A 112 -12.40 -5.17 2.82
CA ILE A 112 -11.00 -4.91 3.18
C ILE A 112 -10.06 -5.34 2.05
N SER A 113 -10.29 -6.52 1.46
CA SER A 113 -9.50 -7.00 0.32
C SER A 113 -9.66 -6.13 -0.93
N GLY A 114 -10.86 -5.61 -1.19
CA GLY A 114 -11.13 -4.71 -2.29
C GLY A 114 -10.40 -3.37 -2.12
N VAL A 115 -10.46 -2.79 -0.92
CA VAL A 115 -9.70 -1.58 -0.58
C VAL A 115 -8.19 -1.85 -0.73
N ALA A 116 -7.70 -2.97 -0.21
CA ALA A 116 -6.28 -3.33 -0.31
C ALA A 116 -5.83 -3.56 -1.75
N ALA A 117 -6.63 -4.22 -2.60
CA ALA A 117 -6.31 -4.46 -4.01
C ALA A 117 -6.25 -3.14 -4.78
N GLN A 118 -7.25 -2.27 -4.62
CA GLN A 118 -7.26 -0.95 -5.26
C GLN A 118 -6.10 -0.06 -4.81
N VAL A 119 -5.69 -0.20 -3.55
CA VAL A 119 -4.56 0.54 -2.98
C VAL A 119 -3.21 -0.04 -3.40
N GLY A 120 -3.11 -1.36 -3.51
CA GLY A 120 -1.89 -2.07 -3.86
C GLY A 120 -1.54 -1.97 -5.34
N GLU A 121 -2.54 -1.96 -6.23
CA GLU A 121 -2.32 -1.93 -7.68
C GLU A 121 -1.88 -0.56 -8.22
N ARG A 122 -1.98 0.50 -7.41
CA ARG A 122 -1.63 1.86 -7.84
C ARG A 122 -0.39 2.36 -7.09
N PRO A 123 0.61 2.93 -7.78
CA PRO A 123 1.71 3.61 -7.13
C PRO A 123 1.21 4.94 -6.58
N PHE A 124 0.62 4.90 -5.39
CA PHE A 124 0.34 6.12 -4.65
C PHE A 124 1.67 6.80 -4.34
N ALA A 125 1.78 8.08 -4.67
CA ALA A 125 2.94 8.86 -4.27
C ALA A 125 3.15 8.68 -2.76
N ALA A 126 4.40 8.52 -2.33
CA ALA A 126 4.69 8.62 -0.91
C ALA A 126 4.48 10.08 -0.48
N LEU A 127 3.87 10.29 0.69
CA LEU A 127 3.84 11.64 1.26
C LEU A 127 5.29 12.03 1.54
N PRO A 128 5.78 13.17 1.01
CA PRO A 128 7.08 13.69 1.43
C PRO A 128 7.09 13.81 2.94
N THR A 129 8.20 13.45 3.59
CA THR A 129 8.32 13.43 5.06
C THR A 129 7.82 14.73 5.70
N GLY A 130 8.15 15.88 5.10
CA GLY A 130 7.66 17.19 5.56
C GLY A 130 6.14 17.36 5.47
N GLY A 131 5.50 16.86 4.41
CA GLY A 131 4.04 16.88 4.25
C GLY A 131 3.33 15.99 5.27
N ALA A 132 3.86 14.79 5.51
CA ALA A 132 3.32 13.90 6.54
C ALA A 132 3.43 14.52 7.95
N LEU A 133 4.59 15.12 8.30
CA LEU A 133 4.79 15.79 9.58
C LEU A 133 3.90 17.04 9.73
N LEU A 134 3.64 17.78 8.66
CA LEU A 134 2.69 18.89 8.67
C LEU A 134 1.27 18.41 9.00
N LEU A 135 0.79 17.33 8.37
CA LEU A 135 -0.52 16.76 8.67
C LEU A 135 -0.63 16.29 10.13
N VAL A 136 0.41 15.62 10.62
CA VAL A 136 0.51 15.22 12.04
C VAL A 136 0.41 16.47 12.93
N GLY A 137 1.20 17.51 12.65
CA GLY A 137 1.16 18.78 13.37
C GLY A 137 -0.23 19.42 13.37
N MET A 138 -0.93 19.41 12.24
CA MET A 138 -2.30 19.93 12.14
C MET A 138 -3.30 19.14 13.00
N VAL A 139 -3.15 17.81 13.11
CA VAL A 139 -3.98 16.99 14.01
C VAL A 139 -3.71 17.35 15.48
N PHE A 140 -2.45 17.53 15.87
CA PHE A 140 -2.10 18.00 17.23
C PHE A 140 -2.64 19.42 17.51
N LEU A 141 -2.56 20.32 16.53
CA LEU A 141 -3.14 21.67 16.63
C LEU A 141 -4.66 21.61 16.77
N ALA A 142 -5.34 20.74 16.03
CA ALA A 142 -6.78 20.54 16.15
C ALA A 142 -7.18 20.04 17.53
N ALA A 143 -6.44 19.05 18.06
CA ALA A 143 -6.66 18.53 19.41
C ALA A 143 -6.43 19.62 20.48
N GLY A 144 -5.35 20.39 20.37
CA GLY A 144 -5.04 21.50 21.29
C GLY A 144 -6.06 22.64 21.23
N ALA A 145 -6.49 23.02 20.03
CA ALA A 145 -7.55 24.01 19.83
C ALA A 145 -8.88 23.53 20.44
N SER A 146 -9.23 22.26 20.23
CA SER A 146 -10.45 21.69 20.82
C SER A 146 -10.36 21.57 22.34
N HIS A 147 -9.17 21.36 22.91
CA HIS A 147 -8.97 21.35 24.35
C HIS A 147 -9.13 22.76 24.96
N ARG A 148 -8.82 23.81 24.19
CA ARG A 148 -9.06 25.22 24.57
C ARG A 148 -10.46 25.71 24.20
N GLU A 149 -11.38 24.79 23.89
CA GLU A 149 -12.76 25.07 23.47
C GLU A 149 -12.89 25.94 22.21
N ASN A 150 -11.80 26.11 21.45
CA ASN A 150 -11.80 26.82 20.18
C ASN A 150 -12.19 25.85 19.04
N PHE A 151 -13.47 25.48 19.02
CA PHE A 151 -14.00 24.51 18.06
C PHE A 151 -13.90 24.97 16.60
N THR A 152 -13.93 26.28 16.34
CA THR A 152 -13.78 26.82 14.98
C THR A 152 -12.38 26.55 14.44
N ALA A 153 -11.34 26.83 15.22
CA ALA A 153 -9.96 26.52 14.83
C ALA A 153 -9.69 25.00 14.76
N ALA A 154 -10.27 24.23 15.67
CA ALA A 154 -10.16 22.77 15.63
C ALA A 154 -10.78 22.18 14.36
N ARG A 155 -11.99 22.65 14.01
CA ARG A 155 -12.68 22.24 12.79
C ARG A 155 -11.94 22.67 11.55
N SER A 156 -11.46 23.92 11.46
CA SER A 156 -10.72 24.37 10.28
C SER A 156 -9.45 23.56 10.05
N ALA A 157 -8.70 23.23 11.11
CA ALA A 157 -7.53 22.36 11.03
C ALA A 157 -7.91 20.94 10.55
N LEU A 158 -8.98 20.34 11.08
CA LEU A 158 -9.44 19.02 10.65
C LEU A 158 -9.93 19.02 9.20
N THR A 159 -10.68 20.04 8.79
CA THR A 159 -11.13 20.18 7.41
C THR A 159 -9.94 20.35 6.48
N ALA A 160 -8.91 21.10 6.86
CA ALA A 160 -7.69 21.25 6.08
C ALA A 160 -6.91 19.93 5.96
N VAL A 161 -6.80 19.15 7.05
CA VAL A 161 -6.21 17.80 7.01
C VAL A 161 -7.00 16.90 6.07
N LEU A 162 -8.32 16.85 6.19
CA LEU A 162 -9.18 16.05 5.31
C LEU A 162 -9.07 16.49 3.85
N LEU A 163 -9.07 17.80 3.58
CA LEU A 163 -8.93 18.34 2.23
C LEU A 163 -7.56 18.00 1.65
N ALA A 164 -6.49 18.15 2.42
CA ALA A 164 -5.15 17.78 1.97
C ALA A 164 -5.06 16.28 1.66
N LEU A 165 -5.63 15.42 2.51
CA LEU A 165 -5.68 13.99 2.25
C LEU A 165 -6.52 13.64 1.01
N LEU A 166 -7.66 14.31 0.81
CA LEU A 166 -8.50 14.14 -0.37
C LEU A 166 -7.82 14.65 -1.65
N LEU A 167 -7.12 15.77 -1.59
CA LEU A 167 -6.40 16.35 -2.72
C LEU A 167 -5.21 15.47 -3.11
N VAL A 168 -4.39 15.06 -2.14
CA VAL A 168 -3.23 14.21 -2.44
C VAL A 168 -3.69 12.79 -2.83
N GLY A 169 -4.70 12.24 -2.14
CA GLY A 169 -5.33 10.97 -2.49
C GLY A 169 -6.01 10.99 -3.86
N GLY A 170 -6.74 12.06 -4.19
CA GLY A 170 -7.40 12.25 -5.47
C GLY A 170 -6.40 12.48 -6.61
N ALA A 171 -5.39 13.33 -6.42
CA ALA A 171 -4.34 13.57 -7.40
C ALA A 171 -3.50 12.31 -7.69
N THR A 172 -3.30 11.45 -6.69
CA THR A 172 -2.64 10.15 -6.87
C THR A 172 -3.58 9.11 -7.48
N PHE A 173 -4.88 9.13 -7.16
CA PHE A 173 -5.88 8.25 -7.76
C PHE A 173 -6.09 8.54 -9.26
N LEU A 174 -6.03 9.82 -9.65
CA LEU A 174 -6.17 10.29 -11.02
C LEU A 174 -4.86 10.19 -11.84
N ARG A 175 -3.71 10.00 -11.18
CA ARG A 175 -2.47 9.67 -11.89
C ARG A 175 -2.61 8.27 -12.47
N ALA A 176 -2.31 8.15 -13.76
CA ALA A 176 -2.11 6.84 -14.38
C ALA A 176 -1.10 6.04 -13.55
N PRO A 177 -1.26 4.71 -13.41
CA PRO A 177 -0.28 3.88 -12.73
C PRO A 177 1.09 4.20 -13.30
N VAL A 178 1.90 4.83 -12.45
CA VAL A 178 3.21 5.34 -12.82
C VAL A 178 4.05 4.14 -13.22
N THR A 179 4.48 4.11 -14.47
CA THR A 179 5.74 3.45 -14.83
C THR A 179 6.82 4.18 -14.05
N GLU A 180 7.22 3.63 -12.90
CA GLU A 180 8.35 4.18 -12.18
C GLU A 180 9.58 3.81 -13.01
N VAL A 181 10.03 4.77 -13.82
CA VAL A 181 11.30 4.69 -14.54
C VAL A 181 12.35 5.24 -13.59
N SER A 182 12.98 4.35 -12.83
CA SER A 182 14.11 4.72 -11.99
C SER A 182 15.22 3.74 -12.23
N ASP A 183 16.44 4.24 -12.45
CA ASP A 183 17.63 3.41 -12.42
C ASP A 183 17.65 2.30 -13.50
N GLY A 184 17.11 2.60 -14.70
CA GLY A 184 17.06 1.69 -15.87
C GLY A 184 16.04 0.55 -15.76
N LEU A 185 15.21 0.57 -14.72
CA LEU A 185 14.07 -0.33 -14.53
C LEU A 185 12.78 0.46 -14.74
N ARG A 186 11.85 -0.11 -15.53
CA ARG A 186 10.46 0.36 -15.58
C ARG A 186 9.60 -0.63 -14.82
N VAL A 187 9.17 -0.24 -13.63
CA VAL A 187 8.32 -1.06 -12.79
C VAL A 187 6.87 -0.67 -13.01
N THR A 188 6.01 -1.64 -13.29
CA THR A 188 4.58 -1.42 -13.54
C THR A 188 3.73 -2.32 -12.67
N SER A 189 2.51 -1.86 -12.34
CA SER A 189 1.47 -2.62 -11.64
C SER A 189 1.97 -3.28 -10.35
N ALA A 190 2.46 -2.45 -9.43
CA ALA A 190 2.93 -2.87 -8.10
C ALA A 190 4.14 -3.83 -8.07
N GLY A 191 4.98 -3.82 -9.11
CA GLY A 191 6.15 -4.70 -9.17
C GLY A 191 5.91 -6.05 -9.84
N LYS A 192 4.72 -6.27 -10.40
CA LYS A 192 4.38 -7.50 -11.14
C LYS A 192 5.04 -7.56 -12.51
N LEU A 193 5.07 -6.45 -13.22
CA LEU A 193 5.76 -6.32 -14.51
C LEU A 193 6.99 -5.42 -14.33
N VAL A 194 8.16 -5.93 -14.70
CA VAL A 194 9.41 -5.17 -14.63
C VAL A 194 10.09 -5.20 -15.99
N VAL A 195 10.28 -4.03 -16.60
CA VAL A 195 11.07 -3.88 -17.83
C VAL A 195 12.48 -3.45 -17.45
N ILE A 196 13.48 -4.15 -17.96
CA ILE A 196 14.90 -3.94 -17.68
C ILE A 196 15.51 -3.35 -18.95
N ASP A 197 15.80 -2.04 -18.91
CA ASP A 197 16.24 -1.28 -20.08
C ASP A 197 17.75 -1.46 -20.35
N ASP A 198 18.58 -1.60 -19.30
CA ASP A 198 20.04 -1.74 -19.38
C ASP A 198 20.54 -3.18 -19.15
N HIS A 199 21.83 -3.41 -19.40
CA HIS A 199 22.51 -4.66 -19.05
C HIS A 199 23.02 -4.59 -17.61
N TYR A 200 22.70 -5.59 -16.80
CA TYR A 200 23.15 -5.69 -15.41
C TYR A 200 23.73 -7.07 -15.13
N GLY A 201 24.73 -7.11 -14.25
CA GLY A 201 25.17 -8.36 -13.63
C GLY A 201 24.12 -8.90 -12.65
N ALA A 202 24.22 -10.20 -12.33
CA ALA A 202 23.24 -10.88 -11.48
C ALA A 202 23.06 -10.24 -10.11
N GLU A 203 24.16 -9.93 -9.41
CA GLU A 203 24.11 -9.30 -8.09
C GLU A 203 23.58 -7.87 -8.12
N GLU A 204 23.95 -7.10 -9.15
CA GLU A 204 23.50 -5.73 -9.31
C GLU A 204 21.99 -5.68 -9.58
N LEU A 205 21.50 -6.54 -10.48
CA LEU A 205 20.08 -6.65 -10.79
C LEU A 205 19.28 -7.06 -9.54
N LEU A 206 19.70 -8.11 -8.83
CA LEU A 206 19.03 -8.54 -7.60
C LEU A 206 19.07 -7.46 -6.50
N GLY A 207 20.17 -6.73 -6.39
CA GLY A 207 20.31 -5.59 -5.48
C GLY A 207 19.35 -4.45 -5.82
N ARG A 208 19.18 -4.13 -7.11
CA ARG A 208 18.20 -3.13 -7.59
C ARG A 208 16.76 -3.60 -7.33
N LEU A 209 16.41 -4.82 -7.72
CA LEU A 209 15.08 -5.40 -7.46
C LEU A 209 14.72 -5.35 -5.97
N ARG A 210 15.69 -5.64 -5.09
CA ARG A 210 15.51 -5.56 -3.64
C ARG A 210 15.31 -4.13 -3.16
N ARG A 211 16.09 -3.16 -3.66
CA ARG A 211 15.94 -1.73 -3.32
C ARG A 211 14.57 -1.19 -3.72
N HIS A 212 14.04 -1.65 -4.86
CA HIS A 212 12.69 -1.33 -5.33
C HIS A 212 11.60 -2.19 -4.70
N GLN A 213 11.92 -2.99 -3.67
CA GLN A 213 10.97 -3.85 -2.95
C GLN A 213 10.17 -4.78 -3.88
N ILE A 214 10.78 -5.26 -4.97
CA ILE A 214 10.16 -6.22 -5.89
C ILE A 214 10.29 -7.61 -5.26
N VAL A 215 9.19 -8.11 -4.72
CA VAL A 215 9.15 -9.37 -3.95
C VAL A 215 8.65 -10.55 -4.78
N ALA A 216 7.70 -10.32 -5.69
CA ALA A 216 7.07 -11.37 -6.49
C ALA A 216 6.68 -10.82 -7.89
N PRO A 217 7.65 -10.65 -8.80
CA PRO A 217 7.36 -10.29 -10.18
C PRO A 217 6.70 -11.46 -10.90
N GLU A 218 5.68 -11.19 -11.70
CA GLU A 218 5.02 -12.16 -12.57
C GLU A 218 5.74 -12.23 -13.94
N LEU A 219 6.23 -11.09 -14.44
CA LEU A 219 6.92 -10.98 -15.72
C LEU A 219 8.10 -10.01 -15.67
N LEU A 220 9.28 -10.50 -16.06
CA LEU A 220 10.49 -9.70 -16.29
C LEU A 220 10.74 -9.59 -17.80
N ILE A 221 10.77 -8.38 -18.35
CA ILE A 221 11.07 -8.13 -19.76
C ILE A 221 12.44 -7.45 -19.86
N PHE A 222 13.41 -8.14 -20.44
CA PHE A 222 14.70 -7.58 -20.78
C PHE A 222 14.67 -6.98 -22.17
N ARG A 223 15.06 -5.70 -22.31
CA ARG A 223 15.20 -5.09 -23.64
C ARG A 223 16.33 -5.68 -24.46
N ASN A 224 17.33 -6.25 -23.79
CA ASN A 224 18.55 -6.77 -24.40
C ASN A 224 18.75 -8.24 -24.09
N ALA A 225 19.78 -8.85 -24.67
CA ALA A 225 20.11 -10.25 -24.43
C ALA A 225 20.48 -10.48 -22.94
N VAL A 226 20.15 -11.67 -22.45
CA VAL A 226 20.36 -12.04 -21.04
C VAL A 226 21.30 -13.23 -20.93
N ASP A 227 22.26 -13.11 -20.02
CA ASP A 227 23.21 -14.16 -19.72
C ASP A 227 22.63 -15.25 -18.80
N GLN A 228 23.14 -16.47 -18.94
CA GLN A 228 22.72 -17.62 -18.14
C GLN A 228 22.91 -17.41 -16.63
N ALA A 229 23.97 -16.69 -16.22
CA ALA A 229 24.25 -16.41 -14.82
C ALA A 229 23.16 -15.53 -14.18
N VAL A 230 22.63 -14.56 -14.92
CA VAL A 230 21.53 -13.69 -14.46
C VAL A 230 20.25 -14.50 -14.34
N LEU A 231 19.94 -15.34 -15.33
CA LEU A 231 18.75 -16.22 -15.31
C LEU A 231 18.80 -17.21 -14.14
N ALA A 232 19.95 -17.83 -13.88
CA ALA A 232 20.13 -18.75 -12.77
C ALA A 232 19.92 -18.05 -11.42
N ALA A 233 20.43 -16.83 -11.26
CA ALA A 233 20.25 -16.04 -10.04
C ALA A 233 18.78 -15.61 -9.83
N LEU A 234 18.06 -15.31 -10.93
CA LEU A 234 16.63 -14.99 -10.87
C LEU A 234 15.79 -16.23 -10.54
N ALA A 235 16.07 -17.37 -11.16
CA ALA A 235 15.38 -18.63 -10.89
C ALA A 235 15.60 -19.14 -9.46
N GLN A 236 16.76 -18.87 -8.86
CA GLN A 236 16.99 -19.16 -7.44
C GLN A 236 16.21 -18.23 -6.50
N ARG A 237 15.84 -17.04 -6.98
CA ARG A 237 15.17 -16.02 -6.17
C ARG A 237 13.65 -16.05 -6.30
N PHE A 238 13.15 -16.39 -7.49
CA PHE A 238 11.73 -16.34 -7.84
C PHE A 238 11.36 -17.67 -8.51
N ASP A 239 10.42 -18.40 -7.90
CA ASP A 239 10.06 -19.74 -8.35
C ASP A 239 9.18 -19.74 -9.62
N ASP A 240 8.29 -18.75 -9.79
CA ASP A 240 7.28 -18.71 -10.87
C ASP A 240 7.29 -17.40 -11.68
N VAL A 241 8.49 -16.91 -12.03
CA VAL A 241 8.62 -15.67 -12.83
C VAL A 241 8.74 -15.99 -14.32
N ALA A 242 7.89 -15.39 -15.16
CA ALA A 242 8.09 -15.42 -16.60
C ALA A 242 9.21 -14.45 -16.99
N ILE A 243 10.12 -14.88 -17.86
CA ILE A 243 11.25 -14.06 -18.29
C ILE A 243 11.24 -13.93 -19.81
N TRP A 244 11.13 -12.70 -20.31
CA TRP A 244 11.14 -12.38 -21.73
C TRP A 244 12.41 -11.64 -22.09
N ALA A 245 13.05 -12.05 -23.18
CA ALA A 245 14.26 -11.41 -23.69
C ALA A 245 14.30 -11.55 -25.22
N PRO A 246 14.94 -10.62 -25.96
CA PRO A 246 15.10 -10.76 -27.40
C PRO A 246 15.97 -11.98 -27.76
N ARG A 247 16.93 -12.34 -26.90
CA ARG A 247 17.79 -13.53 -26.98
C ARG A 247 18.24 -13.95 -25.58
N GLY A 248 18.27 -15.25 -25.30
CA GLY A 248 18.77 -15.80 -24.03
C GLY A 248 18.58 -17.32 -23.97
N PRO A 249 19.31 -18.02 -23.09
CA PRO A 249 19.10 -19.45 -22.87
C PRO A 249 17.78 -19.69 -22.09
N PRO A 250 17.22 -20.92 -22.13
CA PRO A 250 16.06 -21.28 -21.32
C PRO A 250 16.33 -21.00 -19.83
N PRO A 251 15.36 -20.47 -19.07
CA PRO A 251 13.92 -20.38 -19.37
C PRO A 251 13.47 -19.07 -20.04
N ALA A 252 14.37 -18.24 -20.55
CA ALA A 252 13.97 -17.00 -21.23
C ALA A 252 13.18 -17.29 -22.52
N VAL A 253 12.03 -16.65 -22.67
CA VAL A 253 11.14 -16.77 -23.83
C VAL A 253 11.34 -15.55 -24.74
N VAL A 254 11.42 -15.77 -26.05
CA VAL A 254 11.38 -14.69 -27.04
C VAL A 254 9.91 -14.48 -27.42
N PRO A 255 9.29 -13.34 -27.09
CA PRO A 255 7.91 -13.08 -27.44
C PRO A 255 7.76 -12.74 -28.93
N ASP A 256 6.61 -13.09 -29.51
CA ASP A 256 6.25 -12.65 -30.86
C ASP A 256 6.08 -11.13 -30.91
N SER A 257 6.46 -10.48 -32.00
CA SER A 257 6.27 -9.03 -32.14
C SER A 257 4.78 -8.68 -32.17
N GLY A 258 4.37 -7.68 -31.39
CA GLY A 258 2.97 -7.28 -31.23
C GLY A 258 2.26 -8.05 -30.11
N THR A 259 2.97 -8.84 -29.31
CA THR A 259 2.39 -9.53 -28.15
C THR A 259 1.90 -8.50 -27.14
N VAL A 260 0.61 -8.60 -26.77
CA VAL A 260 0.01 -7.75 -25.75
C VAL A 260 -0.03 -8.48 -24.43
N VAL A 261 0.53 -7.86 -23.38
CA VAL A 261 0.52 -8.36 -22.01
C VAL A 261 -0.37 -7.48 -21.15
N MET A 262 -1.19 -8.13 -20.34
CA MET A 262 -1.92 -7.49 -19.26
C MET A 262 -1.02 -7.40 -18.04
N ALA A 263 -0.70 -6.19 -17.58
CA ALA A 263 -0.08 -5.97 -16.28
C ALA A 263 -1.02 -5.13 -15.43
N GLY A 264 -1.71 -5.76 -14.47
CA GLY A 264 -2.81 -5.11 -13.75
C GLY A 264 -3.96 -4.76 -14.70
N GLN A 265 -4.39 -3.49 -14.71
CA GLN A 265 -5.44 -3.00 -15.62
C GLN A 265 -4.93 -2.35 -16.91
N GLN A 266 -3.62 -2.37 -17.17
CA GLN A 266 -3.03 -1.79 -18.37
C GLN A 266 -2.54 -2.86 -19.34
N GLN A 267 -2.77 -2.61 -20.62
CA GLN A 267 -2.23 -3.39 -21.72
C GLN A 267 -0.87 -2.83 -22.15
N TRP A 268 0.07 -3.73 -22.37
CA TRP A 268 1.42 -3.42 -22.80
C TRP A 268 1.72 -4.20 -24.07
N GLN A 269 2.03 -3.52 -25.15
CA GLN A 269 2.48 -4.15 -26.37
C GLN A 269 4.00 -4.28 -26.35
N VAL A 270 4.47 -5.49 -26.64
CA VAL A 270 5.87 -5.83 -26.78
C VAL A 270 6.16 -6.08 -28.25
N ASP A 271 6.99 -5.23 -28.83
CA ASP A 271 7.44 -5.33 -30.22
C ASP A 271 8.92 -5.70 -30.26
N GLN A 272 9.31 -6.54 -31.21
CA GLN A 272 10.70 -6.85 -31.45
C GLN A 272 11.23 -5.92 -32.56
N GLN A 273 12.18 -5.05 -32.22
CA GLN A 273 12.81 -4.13 -33.19
C GLN A 273 14.33 -4.21 -33.08
N SER A 274 14.99 -4.49 -34.19
CA SER A 274 16.46 -4.43 -34.34
C SER A 274 17.25 -5.21 -33.27
N GLY A 275 16.73 -6.36 -32.82
CA GLY A 275 17.40 -7.20 -31.80
C GLY A 275 17.11 -6.79 -30.35
N HIS A 276 16.20 -5.84 -30.13
CA HIS A 276 15.74 -5.39 -28.82
C HIS A 276 14.23 -5.59 -28.67
N LEU A 277 13.76 -5.72 -27.42
CA LEU A 277 12.33 -5.65 -27.11
C LEU A 277 11.94 -4.20 -26.77
N LEU A 278 10.92 -3.69 -27.43
CA LEU A 278 10.28 -2.42 -27.14
C LEU A 278 8.97 -2.68 -26.43
N VAL A 279 8.83 -2.09 -25.24
CA VAL A 279 7.63 -2.21 -24.42
C VAL A 279 6.92 -0.85 -24.41
N ARG A 280 5.66 -0.81 -24.87
CA ARG A 280 4.85 0.41 -24.93
C ARG A 280 3.46 0.16 -24.34
N PRO A 281 2.87 1.14 -23.64
CA PRO A 281 1.50 1.01 -23.19
C PRO A 281 0.57 1.09 -24.40
N VAL A 282 -0.43 0.21 -24.45
CA VAL A 282 -1.55 0.30 -25.37
C VAL A 282 -2.60 1.16 -24.70
N GLY A 283 -2.86 2.32 -25.29
CA GLY A 283 -3.85 3.30 -24.81
C GLY A 283 -5.27 2.91 -25.21
#